data_AF-A0A7X6R7I0-F1
#
_entry.id   AF-A0A7X6R7I0-F1
#
_cell.length_a   1.000
_cell.length_b   1.000
_cell.length_c   1.000
_cell.angle_alpha   90.00
_cell.angle_beta   90.00
_cell.angle_gamma   90.00
#
_symmetry.space_group_name_H-M   'P 1'
#
loop_
_entity.id
_entity.type
_entity.pdbx_description
1 polymer ?
#
loop_
_entity_poly.entity_id
_entity_poly.type
_entity_poly.pdbx_seq_one_letter_code
_entity_poly.pdbx_strand_id
1 'polypeptide(L)'
;ADNIPGGSNANPADVYRYLISKHGLTPAQAAGIVGNIQVESGFKTSAYNSGEGAIGLCQWRGGRRQALERFAAARGKPVTDWKVQVDFMMAELRSNESTAYGYLRAAQTPAYAAAVFDQYYERSSGEARGQRIAYANSIASAMRNVAV
;
A
#
# COMPACT_ATOMS: atom_id res chain seq x y z
N ALA A 1 21.48 -2.54 -13.74
CA ALA A 1 20.63 -2.24 -12.57
C ALA A 1 19.63 -1.19 -13.01
N ASP A 2 18.34 -1.39 -12.74
CA ASP A 2 17.34 -0.36 -13.04
C ASP A 2 17.67 0.91 -12.27
N ASN A 3 17.74 2.04 -12.96
CA ASN A 3 18.07 3.34 -12.37
C ASN A 3 16.83 3.89 -11.63
N ILE A 4 16.45 3.25 -10.53
CA ILE A 4 15.38 3.73 -9.64
C ILE A 4 15.96 4.92 -8.85
N PRO A 5 15.36 6.12 -8.93
CA PRO A 5 15.81 7.26 -8.16
C PRO A 5 15.87 6.96 -6.65
N GLY A 6 16.62 7.76 -5.90
CA GLY A 6 16.55 7.70 -4.43
C GLY A 6 15.10 7.79 -3.93
N GLY A 7 14.76 6.98 -2.94
CA GLY A 7 13.46 6.99 -2.26
C GLY A 7 13.63 7.21 -0.77
N SER A 8 12.59 7.69 -0.11
CA SER A 8 12.52 7.83 1.34
C SER A 8 11.71 6.68 1.96
N ASN A 9 11.83 6.53 3.28
CA ASN A 9 10.87 5.75 4.04
C ASN A 9 9.65 6.63 4.30
N ALA A 10 8.49 6.24 3.76
CA ALA A 10 7.24 6.92 4.08
C ALA A 10 6.90 6.68 5.57
N ASN A 11 6.44 7.72 6.27
CA ASN A 11 5.97 7.52 7.64
C ASN A 11 4.63 6.74 7.60
N PRO A 12 4.49 5.61 8.32
CA PRO A 12 3.25 4.83 8.33
C PRO A 12 2.03 5.66 8.74
N ALA A 13 2.21 6.61 9.67
CA ALA A 13 1.15 7.50 10.13
C ALA A 13 0.67 8.45 9.03
N ASP A 14 1.57 8.93 8.19
CA ASP A 14 1.23 9.84 7.09
C ASP A 14 0.51 9.10 5.98
N VAL A 15 0.95 7.88 5.64
CA VAL A 15 0.24 7.00 4.69
C VAL A 15 -1.16 6.70 5.19
N TYR A 16 -1.29 6.30 6.46
CA TYR A 16 -2.58 6.03 7.11
C TYR A 16 -3.53 7.24 7.03
N ARG A 17 -3.07 8.42 7.47
CA ARG A 17 -3.88 9.65 7.47
C ARG A 17 -4.26 10.07 6.06
N TYR A 18 -3.34 9.93 5.09
CA TYR A 18 -3.60 10.26 3.69
C TYR A 18 -4.65 9.36 3.06
N LEU A 19 -4.62 8.05 3.34
CA LEU A 19 -5.66 7.11 2.90
C LEU A 19 -7.06 7.49 3.41
N ILE A 20 -7.16 8.01 4.62
CA ILE A 20 -8.43 8.47 5.19
C ILE A 20 -8.82 9.82 4.59
N SER A 21 -7.97 10.83 4.71
CA SER A 21 -8.32 12.21 4.37
C SER A 21 -8.46 12.45 2.86
N LYS A 22 -7.60 11.84 2.03
CA LYS A 22 -7.63 11.98 0.58
C LYS A 22 -8.55 10.96 -0.09
N HIS A 23 -8.56 9.72 0.40
CA HIS A 23 -9.21 8.60 -0.30
C HIS A 23 -10.48 8.07 0.37
N GLY A 24 -10.86 8.60 1.54
CA GLY A 24 -12.14 8.28 2.19
C GLY A 24 -12.21 6.84 2.74
N LEU A 25 -11.06 6.23 3.00
CA LEU A 25 -11.03 4.94 3.69
C LEU A 25 -11.40 5.09 5.16
N THR A 26 -12.00 4.05 5.74
CA THR A 26 -12.21 4.00 7.18
C THR A 26 -10.88 3.74 7.90
N PRO A 27 -10.77 4.05 9.21
CA PRO A 27 -9.64 3.68 10.04
C PRO A 27 -9.20 2.20 9.89
N ALA A 28 -10.16 1.27 9.90
CA ALA A 28 -9.88 -0.15 9.74
C ALA A 28 -9.27 -0.48 8.37
N GLN A 29 -9.81 0.09 7.31
CA GLN A 29 -9.35 -0.12 5.94
C GLN A 29 -7.95 0.43 5.72
N ALA A 30 -7.70 1.66 6.17
CA ALA A 30 -6.39 2.29 6.09
C ALA A 30 -5.34 1.50 6.89
N ALA A 31 -5.68 1.05 8.10
CA ALA A 31 -4.78 0.22 8.90
C ALA A 31 -4.45 -1.12 8.22
N GLY A 32 -5.43 -1.76 7.57
CA GLY A 32 -5.24 -3.00 6.81
C GLY A 32 -4.22 -2.85 5.67
N ILE A 33 -4.32 -1.78 4.89
CA ILE A 33 -3.36 -1.46 3.82
C ILE A 33 -1.97 -1.20 4.40
N VAL A 34 -1.88 -0.34 5.43
CA VAL A 34 -0.60 0.05 6.04
C VAL A 34 0.12 -1.17 6.65
N GLY A 35 -0.62 -2.11 7.23
CA GLY A 35 -0.07 -3.39 7.71
C GLY A 35 0.51 -4.27 6.59
N ASN A 36 -0.05 -4.21 5.38
CA ASN A 36 0.51 -4.89 4.22
C ASN A 36 1.79 -4.21 3.72
N ILE A 37 1.77 -2.88 3.54
CA ILE A 37 2.94 -2.10 3.10
C ILE A 37 4.15 -2.31 4.01
N GLN A 38 3.92 -2.46 5.32
CA GLN A 38 4.99 -2.76 6.28
C GLN A 38 5.74 -4.07 5.94
N VAL A 39 5.01 -5.11 5.50
CA VAL A 39 5.60 -6.40 5.13
C VAL A 39 6.22 -6.32 3.73
N GLU A 40 5.57 -5.64 2.78
CA GLU A 40 6.05 -5.57 1.40
C GLU A 40 7.37 -4.82 1.23
N SER A 41 7.51 -3.69 1.93
CA SER A 41 8.61 -2.75 1.64
C SER A 41 9.22 -2.11 2.87
N GLY A 42 8.65 -2.33 4.06
CA GLY A 42 9.02 -1.55 5.24
C GLY A 42 8.88 -0.04 5.01
N PHE A 43 7.92 0.37 4.17
CA PHE A 43 7.70 1.75 3.70
C PHE A 43 8.82 2.36 2.86
N LYS A 44 9.82 1.58 2.43
CA LYS A 44 10.86 2.06 1.53
C LYS A 44 10.27 2.23 0.14
N THR A 45 10.04 3.48 -0.26
CA THR A 45 9.45 3.83 -1.56
C THR A 45 10.31 3.44 -2.77
N SER A 46 11.60 3.22 -2.55
CA SER A 46 12.55 2.69 -3.54
C SER A 46 12.90 1.21 -3.32
N ALA A 47 12.11 0.46 -2.53
CA ALA A 47 12.30 -0.97 -2.39
C ALA A 47 12.32 -1.61 -3.78
N TYR A 48 13.35 -2.41 -4.07
CA TYR A 48 13.54 -3.08 -5.34
C TYR A 48 13.85 -4.55 -5.11
N ASN A 49 13.05 -5.43 -5.70
CA ASN A 49 13.34 -6.86 -5.76
C ASN A 49 13.87 -7.20 -7.15
N SER A 50 15.18 -7.48 -7.25
CA SER A 50 15.84 -7.79 -8.51
C SER A 50 15.40 -9.12 -9.13
N GLY A 51 14.96 -10.09 -8.32
CA GLY A 51 14.48 -11.38 -8.81
C GLY A 51 13.13 -11.28 -9.51
N GLU A 52 12.31 -10.30 -9.14
CA GLU A 52 10.95 -10.10 -9.68
C GLU A 52 10.79 -8.84 -10.53
N GLY A 53 11.79 -7.96 -10.53
CA GLY A 53 11.70 -6.62 -11.13
C GLY A 53 10.67 -5.72 -10.45
N ALA A 54 10.36 -5.98 -9.18
CA ALA A 54 9.29 -5.33 -8.42
C ALA A 54 9.78 -4.05 -7.69
N ILE A 55 8.94 -3.01 -7.58
CA ILE A 55 9.28 -1.74 -6.96
C ILE A 55 8.27 -1.22 -5.93
N GLY A 56 8.75 -0.41 -4.98
CA GLY A 56 7.93 0.49 -4.17
C GLY A 56 7.09 -0.16 -3.09
N LEU A 57 6.13 0.62 -2.56
CA LEU A 57 5.35 0.30 -1.37
C LEU A 57 4.59 -1.04 -1.45
N CYS A 58 4.06 -1.38 -2.63
CA CYS A 58 3.31 -2.62 -2.90
C CYS A 58 4.03 -3.53 -3.91
N GLN A 59 5.35 -3.41 -4.05
CA GLN A 59 6.16 -4.28 -4.92
C GLN A 59 5.58 -4.48 -6.33
N TRP A 60 5.21 -3.38 -6.99
CA TRP A 60 4.66 -3.43 -8.35
C TRP A 60 5.67 -4.01 -9.33
N ARG A 61 5.27 -5.01 -10.12
CA ARG A 61 6.09 -5.67 -11.15
C ARG A 61 5.39 -5.70 -12.52
N GLY A 62 6.15 -6.03 -13.56
CA GLY A 62 5.63 -6.18 -14.93
C GLY A 62 4.82 -4.97 -15.42
N GLY A 63 3.65 -5.23 -16.01
CA GLY A 63 2.78 -4.16 -16.53
C GLY A 63 2.31 -3.16 -15.48
N ARG A 64 2.12 -3.59 -14.22
CA ARG A 64 1.71 -2.69 -13.12
C ARG A 64 2.81 -1.69 -12.77
N ARG A 65 4.08 -2.13 -12.81
CA ARG A 65 5.24 -1.24 -12.66
C ARG A 65 5.29 -0.18 -13.76
N GLN A 66 5.14 -0.59 -15.02
CA GLN A 66 5.13 0.36 -16.15
C GLN A 66 3.98 1.36 -16.04
N ALA A 67 2.81 0.92 -15.57
CA ALA A 67 1.68 1.80 -15.32
C ALA A 67 1.95 2.81 -14.20
N LEU A 68 2.60 2.39 -13.10
CA LEU A 68 3.05 3.28 -12.03
C LEU A 68 4.05 4.33 -12.54
N GLU A 69 5.05 3.92 -13.32
CA GLU A 69 6.05 4.83 -13.90
C GLU A 69 5.40 5.88 -14.80
N ARG A 70 4.44 5.49 -15.66
CA ARG A 70 3.64 6.41 -16.47
C ARG A 70 2.76 7.33 -15.62
N PHE A 71 2.14 6.80 -14.58
CA PHE A 71 1.29 7.55 -13.66
C PHE A 71 2.08 8.63 -12.89
N ALA A 72 3.33 8.33 -12.53
CA ALA A 72 4.27 9.26 -11.92
C ALA A 72 4.74 10.33 -12.91
N ALA A 73 5.15 9.92 -14.11
CA ALA A 73 5.60 10.83 -15.17
C ALA A 73 4.52 11.84 -15.57
N ALA A 74 3.26 11.40 -15.70
CA ALA A 74 2.12 12.27 -16.01
C ALA A 74 1.85 13.34 -14.93
N ARG A 75 2.38 13.16 -13.72
CA ARG A 75 2.29 14.12 -12.61
C ARG A 75 3.55 14.98 -12.44
N GLY A 76 4.57 14.77 -13.26
CA GLY A 76 5.88 15.40 -13.09
C GLY A 76 6.53 15.05 -11.74
N LYS A 77 6.27 13.85 -11.23
CA LYS A 77 6.75 13.39 -9.92
C LYS A 77 7.62 12.14 -10.08
N PRO A 78 8.61 11.92 -9.19
CA PRO A 78 9.39 10.69 -9.22
C PRO A 78 8.51 9.49 -8.87
N VAL A 79 8.83 8.33 -9.46
CA VAL A 79 8.14 7.06 -9.17
C VAL A 79 8.26 6.63 -7.71
N THR A 80 9.27 7.17 -6.99
CA THR A 80 9.53 6.96 -5.56
C THR A 80 8.80 7.94 -4.64
N ASP A 81 7.96 8.85 -5.16
CA ASP A 81 7.11 9.68 -4.31
C ASP A 81 6.02 8.79 -3.68
N TRP A 82 5.98 8.73 -2.35
CA TRP A 82 5.04 7.86 -1.65
C TRP A 82 3.58 8.23 -1.90
N LYS A 83 3.25 9.52 -2.09
CA LYS A 83 1.87 9.94 -2.41
C LYS A 83 1.49 9.47 -3.80
N VAL A 84 2.42 9.53 -4.77
CA VAL A 84 2.21 8.98 -6.11
C VAL A 84 1.94 7.48 -6.05
N GLN A 85 2.73 6.73 -5.27
CA GLN A 85 2.55 5.29 -5.10
C GLN A 85 1.21 4.95 -4.44
N VAL A 86 0.81 5.68 -3.38
CA VAL A 86 -0.49 5.51 -2.73
C VAL A 86 -1.66 5.90 -3.66
N ASP A 87 -1.52 6.99 -4.41
CA ASP A 87 -2.54 7.43 -5.37
C ASP A 87 -2.70 6.43 -6.52
N PHE A 88 -1.60 5.84 -6.99
CA PHE A 88 -1.62 4.78 -8.00
C PHE A 88 -2.29 3.52 -7.47
N MET A 89 -1.93 3.07 -6.26
CA MET A 89 -2.58 1.94 -5.58
C MET A 89 -4.10 2.12 -5.52
N MET A 90 -4.56 3.31 -5.10
CA MET A 90 -5.99 3.63 -5.03
C MET A 90 -6.64 3.75 -6.41
N ALA A 91 -5.92 4.19 -7.44
CA ALA A 91 -6.40 4.20 -8.82
C ALA A 91 -6.60 2.78 -9.37
N GLU A 92 -5.67 1.85 -9.09
CA GLU A 92 -5.82 0.44 -9.42
C GLU A 92 -7.04 -0.16 -8.72
N LEU A 93 -7.15 0.02 -7.39
CA LEU A 93 -8.28 -0.46 -6.58
C LEU A 93 -9.62 0.02 -7.14
N ARG A 94 -9.72 1.26 -7.62
CA ARG A 94 -10.97 1.80 -8.18
C ARG A 94 -11.22 1.41 -9.64
N SER A 95 -10.29 0.71 -10.28
CA SER A 95 -10.39 0.30 -11.69
C SER A 95 -10.13 -1.20 -11.83
N ASN A 96 -8.95 -1.60 -12.28
CA ASN A 96 -8.62 -2.97 -12.63
C ASN A 96 -8.59 -3.93 -11.42
N GLU A 97 -8.50 -3.38 -10.20
CA GLU A 97 -8.49 -4.11 -8.94
C GLU A 97 -9.79 -3.92 -8.14
N SER A 98 -10.91 -3.65 -8.83
CA SER A 98 -12.22 -3.35 -8.22
C SER A 98 -12.76 -4.47 -7.32
N THR A 99 -12.44 -5.73 -7.61
CA THR A 99 -12.80 -6.86 -6.74
C THR A 99 -12.11 -6.75 -5.38
N ALA A 100 -10.80 -6.48 -5.37
CA ALA A 100 -10.05 -6.27 -4.13
C ALA A 100 -10.60 -5.05 -3.36
N TYR A 101 -10.95 -3.98 -4.09
CA TYR A 101 -11.56 -2.80 -3.49
C TYR A 101 -12.94 -3.08 -2.89
N GLY A 102 -13.77 -3.90 -3.53
CA GLY A 102 -15.06 -4.32 -2.97
C GLY A 102 -14.91 -5.00 -1.60
N TYR A 103 -14.02 -5.98 -1.50
CA TYR A 103 -13.71 -6.63 -0.22
C TYR A 103 -13.11 -5.68 0.81
N LEU A 104 -12.17 -4.83 0.41
CA LEU A 104 -11.60 -3.82 1.28
C LEU A 104 -12.68 -2.87 1.80
N ARG A 105 -13.60 -2.41 0.95
CA ARG A 105 -14.67 -1.49 1.34
C ARG A 105 -15.71 -2.12 2.27
N ALA A 106 -15.93 -3.43 2.17
CA ALA A 106 -16.74 -4.17 3.11
C ALA A 106 -16.04 -4.38 4.48
N ALA A 107 -14.73 -4.15 4.57
CA ALA A 107 -13.99 -4.46 5.77
C ALA A 107 -14.25 -3.48 6.93
N GLN A 108 -14.63 -4.05 8.08
CA GLN A 108 -14.93 -3.33 9.31
C GLN A 108 -13.80 -3.42 10.35
N THR A 109 -12.89 -4.39 10.22
CA THR A 109 -11.77 -4.59 11.15
C THR A 109 -10.43 -4.48 10.42
N PRO A 110 -9.36 -4.01 11.10
CA PRO A 110 -8.03 -3.96 10.51
C PRO A 110 -7.53 -5.34 10.05
N ALA A 111 -7.83 -6.38 10.83
CA ALA A 111 -7.48 -7.75 10.51
C ALA A 111 -8.13 -8.23 9.19
N TYR A 112 -9.44 -8.03 9.03
CA TYR A 112 -10.12 -8.42 7.79
C TYR A 112 -9.66 -7.57 6.60
N ALA A 113 -9.48 -6.26 6.79
CA ALA A 113 -8.92 -5.36 5.76
C ALA A 113 -7.52 -5.81 5.30
N ALA A 114 -6.64 -6.20 6.24
CA ALA A 114 -5.32 -6.70 5.91
C ALA A 114 -5.36 -8.02 5.14
N ALA A 115 -6.23 -8.95 5.56
CA ALA A 115 -6.37 -10.25 4.93
C ALA A 115 -6.90 -10.14 3.49
N VAL A 116 -7.94 -9.33 3.26
CA VAL A 116 -8.51 -9.17 1.91
C VAL A 116 -7.60 -8.38 0.99
N PHE A 117 -6.88 -7.37 1.50
CA PHE A 117 -5.90 -6.65 0.70
C PHE A 117 -4.75 -7.58 0.27
N ASP A 118 -4.22 -8.37 1.21
CA ASP A 118 -3.20 -9.38 0.91
C ASP A 118 -3.68 -10.41 -0.11
N GLN A 119 -4.88 -10.97 0.08
CA GLN A 119 -5.40 -12.03 -0.77
C GLN A 119 -5.75 -11.55 -2.19
N TYR A 120 -6.35 -10.36 -2.32
CA TYR A 120 -6.93 -9.92 -3.58
C TYR A 120 -6.11 -8.85 -4.32
N TYR A 121 -5.38 -7.99 -3.62
CA TYR A 121 -4.57 -6.94 -4.25
C TYR A 121 -3.10 -7.36 -4.39
N GLU A 122 -2.45 -7.73 -3.28
CA GLU A 122 -1.04 -8.20 -3.30
C GLU A 122 -0.93 -9.59 -3.93
N ARG A 123 -1.92 -10.46 -3.67
CA ARG A 123 -1.96 -11.86 -4.13
C ARG A 123 -0.71 -12.64 -3.70
N SER A 124 -0.27 -12.43 -2.45
CA SER A 124 0.86 -13.15 -1.89
C SER A 124 0.54 -14.64 -1.65
N SER A 125 1.55 -15.45 -1.31
CA SER A 125 1.35 -16.84 -0.88
C SER A 125 0.47 -16.97 0.37
N GLY A 126 0.32 -15.89 1.15
CA GLY A 126 -0.41 -15.87 2.41
C GLY A 126 0.40 -16.30 3.63
N GLU A 127 1.64 -16.73 3.47
CA GLU A 127 2.52 -17.14 4.58
C GLU A 127 2.69 -16.03 5.62
N ALA A 128 2.82 -14.78 5.16
CA ALA A 128 2.97 -13.61 6.02
C ALA A 128 1.63 -12.97 6.45
N ARG A 129 0.47 -13.58 6.16
CA ARG A 129 -0.84 -12.97 6.43
C ARG A 129 -1.07 -12.69 7.91
N GLY A 130 -0.63 -13.58 8.79
CA GLY A 130 -0.68 -13.35 10.23
C GLY A 130 0.12 -12.11 10.66
N GLN A 131 1.29 -11.90 10.08
CA GLN A 131 2.13 -10.73 10.35
C GLN A 131 1.49 -9.43 9.84
N ARG A 132 0.91 -9.45 8.63
CA ARG A 132 0.17 -8.30 8.05
C ARG A 132 -1.00 -7.89 8.94
N ILE A 133 -1.76 -8.87 9.44
CA ILE A 133 -2.86 -8.65 10.40
C ILE A 133 -2.34 -8.05 11.70
N ALA A 134 -1.24 -8.59 12.24
CA ALA A 134 -0.64 -8.07 13.48
C ALA A 134 -0.21 -6.59 13.33
N TYR A 135 0.43 -6.24 12.21
CA TYR A 135 0.77 -4.84 11.94
C TYR A 135 -0.45 -3.95 11.76
N ALA A 136 -1.47 -4.41 11.04
CA ALA A 136 -2.71 -3.65 10.89
C ALA A 136 -3.38 -3.34 12.23
N ASN A 137 -3.44 -4.32 13.14
CA ASN A 137 -3.98 -4.12 14.49
C ASN A 137 -3.10 -3.17 15.33
N SER A 138 -1.78 -3.25 15.20
CA SER A 138 -0.84 -2.35 15.89
C SER A 138 -1.00 -0.90 15.42
N ILE A 139 -1.07 -0.68 14.11
CA ILE A 139 -1.32 0.65 13.52
C ILE A 139 -2.66 1.21 13.97
N ALA A 140 -3.74 0.43 13.91
CA ALA A 140 -5.05 0.87 14.37
C ALA A 140 -5.04 1.29 15.84
N SER A 141 -4.33 0.53 16.69
CA SER A 141 -4.19 0.84 18.12
C SER A 141 -3.36 2.10 18.35
N ALA A 142 -2.23 2.25 17.66
CA ALA A 142 -1.37 3.42 17.77
C ALA A 142 -2.11 4.69 17.33
N MET A 143 -2.83 4.66 16.20
CA MET A 143 -3.54 5.82 15.67
C MET A 143 -4.73 6.25 16.53
N ARG A 144 -5.36 5.31 17.25
CA ARG A 144 -6.40 5.64 18.24
C ARG A 144 -5.83 6.46 19.41
N ASN A 145 -4.60 6.19 19.80
CA ASN A 145 -3.94 6.84 20.94
C ASN A 145 -3.29 8.20 20.57
N VAL A 146 -3.22 8.53 19.29
CA VAL A 146 -2.66 9.80 18.77
C VAL A 146 -3.75 10.85 18.50
N ALA A 147 -5.03 10.48 18.67
CA ALA A 147 -6.12 11.46 18.70
C ALA A 147 -6.11 12.22 20.03
N VAL A 148 -5.31 13.28 20.10
CA VAL A 148 -5.37 14.35 21.10
C VAL A 148 -5.26 15.68 20.39
#